data_AF-A0A9W7H1L9-F1
#
_entry.id   AF-A0A9W7H1L9-F1
#
_cell.length_a   1.000
_cell.length_b   1.000
_cell.length_c   1.000
_cell.angle_alpha   90.00
_cell.angle_beta   90.00
_cell.angle_gamma   90.00
#
_symmetry.space_group_name_H-M   'P 1'
#
loop_
_entity.id
_entity.type
_entity.pdbx_description
1 polymer ?
#
loop_
_entity_poly.entity_id
_entity_poly.type
_entity_poly.pdbx_seq_one_letter_code
_entity_poly.pdbx_strand_id
1 'polypeptide(L)'
;MQTRKPHAALLASPGMGHLIPVLELGKRLVSHHGFNVTIFVVTADASLSQSQLRKVSETAYDLLDVVLLPPVDVSGQIDKTTSILSQIDMMIHEALPSLRSAILAMEVPPIALVVDMFAT
;
A
#
# COMPACT_ATOMS: atom_id res chain seq x y z
N MET A 1 -31.84 -2.21 8.20
CA MET A 1 -30.55 -1.63 8.62
C MET A 1 -29.54 -1.94 7.53
N GLN A 2 -28.94 -0.95 6.88
CA GLN A 2 -27.79 -1.20 5.99
C GLN A 2 -26.60 -1.56 6.88
N THR A 3 -26.16 -2.82 6.84
CA THR A 3 -24.91 -3.23 7.48
C THR A 3 -23.75 -2.60 6.72
N ARG A 4 -23.06 -1.64 7.34
CA ARG A 4 -21.83 -1.09 6.75
C ARG A 4 -20.80 -2.21 6.60
N LYS A 5 -20.23 -2.34 5.41
CA LYS A 5 -19.15 -3.29 5.14
C LYS A 5 -17.95 -2.95 6.04
N PRO A 6 -17.27 -3.94 6.65
CA PRO A 6 -16.03 -3.68 7.36
C PRO A 6 -14.97 -3.15 6.40
N HIS A 7 -14.13 -2.24 6.88
CA HIS A 7 -13.07 -1.64 6.08
C HIS A 7 -11.71 -2.21 6.48
N ALA A 8 -10.96 -2.74 5.51
CA ALA A 8 -9.57 -3.17 5.69
C ALA A 8 -8.63 -2.24 4.91
N ALA A 9 -7.56 -1.81 5.56
CA ALA A 9 -6.44 -1.15 4.92
C ALA A 9 -5.34 -2.18 4.67
N LEU A 10 -4.77 -2.19 3.47
CA LEU A 10 -3.64 -3.03 3.10
C LEU A 10 -2.46 -2.11 2.75
N LEU A 11 -1.24 -2.50 3.12
CA LEU A 11 -0.02 -1.79 2.74
C LEU A 11 0.86 -2.68 1.87
N ALA A 12 1.27 -2.18 0.71
CA ALA A 12 2.25 -2.81 -0.15
C ALA A 12 3.59 -2.07 -0.07
N SER A 13 4.63 -2.78 0.37
CA SER A 13 6.02 -2.31 0.31
C SER A 13 6.48 -2.10 -1.14
N PRO A 14 7.56 -1.33 -1.37
CA PRO A 14 8.10 -1.13 -2.71
C PRO A 14 8.42 -2.45 -3.41
N GLY A 15 7.99 -2.57 -4.68
CA GLY A 15 8.30 -3.70 -5.54
C GLY A 15 7.07 -4.50 -5.99
N MET A 16 7.13 -5.05 -7.21
CA MET A 16 6.01 -5.79 -7.80
C MET A 16 5.71 -7.10 -7.06
N GLY A 17 6.71 -7.71 -6.42
CA GLY A 17 6.55 -8.91 -5.60
C GLY A 17 5.69 -8.69 -4.35
N HIS A 18 5.54 -7.44 -3.91
CA HIS A 18 4.66 -7.03 -2.82
C HIS A 18 3.30 -6.58 -3.35
N LEU A 19 3.32 -5.71 -4.38
CA LEU A 19 2.10 -5.11 -4.92
C LEU A 19 1.12 -6.13 -5.50
N ILE A 20 1.59 -7.09 -6.32
CA ILE A 20 0.71 -8.08 -6.97
C ILE A 20 -0.06 -8.93 -5.95
N PRO A 21 0.59 -9.59 -4.96
CA PRO A 21 -0.15 -10.38 -3.99
C PRO A 21 -1.06 -9.54 -3.09
N VAL A 22 -0.68 -8.31 -2.74
CA VAL A 22 -1.54 -7.40 -1.98
C VAL A 22 -2.80 -7.01 -2.77
N LEU A 23 -2.66 -6.69 -4.07
CA LEU A 23 -3.79 -6.45 -4.96
C LEU A 23 -4.71 -7.66 -5.02
N GLU A 24 -4.16 -8.87 -5.21
CA GLU A 24 -4.94 -10.10 -5.26
C GLU A 24 -5.65 -10.41 -3.92
N LEU A 25 -4.99 -10.15 -2.79
CA LEU A 25 -5.61 -10.27 -1.47
C LEU A 25 -6.79 -9.30 -1.32
N GLY A 26 -6.61 -8.03 -1.72
CA GLY A 26 -7.66 -7.02 -1.70
C GLY A 26 -8.88 -7.45 -2.52
N LYS A 27 -8.67 -7.98 -3.73
CA LYS A 27 -9.75 -8.52 -4.57
C LYS A 27 -10.54 -9.61 -3.83
N ARG A 28 -9.84 -10.56 -3.21
CA ARG A 28 -10.49 -11.66 -2.50
C ARG A 28 -11.29 -11.18 -1.29
N LEU A 29 -10.77 -10.19 -0.56
CA LEU A 29 -11.48 -9.57 0.56
C LEU A 29 -12.78 -8.89 0.12
N VAL A 30 -12.74 -8.17 -1.01
CA VAL A 30 -13.94 -7.55 -1.60
C VAL A 30 -14.92 -8.60 -2.10
N SER A 31 -14.47 -9.54 -2.94
CA SER A 31 -15.33 -10.47 -3.66
C SER A 31 -15.89 -11.60 -2.80
N HIS A 32 -15.16 -12.05 -1.79
CA HIS A 32 -15.53 -13.23 -0.99
C HIS A 32 -15.85 -12.93 0.47
N HIS A 33 -15.36 -11.80 1.00
CA HIS A 33 -15.50 -11.49 2.44
C HIS A 33 -16.30 -10.21 2.70
N GLY A 34 -16.76 -9.50 1.67
CA GLY A 34 -17.65 -8.35 1.80
C GLY A 34 -16.98 -7.13 2.46
N PHE A 35 -15.66 -7.03 2.38
CA PHE A 35 -14.92 -5.86 2.86
C PHE A 35 -14.99 -4.71 1.86
N ASN A 36 -14.91 -3.49 2.38
CA ASN A 36 -14.32 -2.37 1.65
C ASN A 36 -12.80 -2.44 1.86
N VAL A 37 -12.02 -2.16 0.81
CA VAL A 37 -10.56 -2.28 0.87
C VAL A 37 -9.92 -1.05 0.25
N THR A 38 -9.01 -0.43 1.00
CA THR A 38 -8.06 0.55 0.49
C THR A 38 -6.66 -0.03 0.56
N ILE A 39 -5.91 0.06 -0.55
CA ILE A 39 -4.53 -0.41 -0.66
C ILE A 39 -3.61 0.80 -0.74
N PHE A 40 -2.75 0.96 0.26
CA PHE A 40 -1.68 1.93 0.26
C PHE A 40 -0.43 1.34 -0.39
N VAL A 41 0.19 2.08 -1.30
CA VAL A 41 1.40 1.65 -2.01
C VAL A 41 2.54 2.60 -1.68
N VAL A 42 3.64 2.05 -1.18
CA VAL A 42 4.89 2.80 -0.98
C VAL A 42 5.71 2.75 -2.28
N THR A 43 6.18 3.91 -2.72
CA THR A 43 6.93 4.05 -3.98
C THR A 43 8.26 4.74 -3.74
N ALA A 44 9.33 4.20 -4.33
CA ALA A 44 10.69 4.72 -4.19
C ALA A 44 11.00 5.93 -5.10
N ASP A 45 10.37 6.01 -6.27
CA ASP A 45 10.53 7.14 -7.19
C ASP A 45 9.21 7.43 -7.97
N ALA A 46 9.19 8.56 -8.67
CA ALA A 46 8.06 8.99 -9.48
C ALA A 46 7.88 8.21 -10.81
N SER A 47 8.86 7.43 -11.26
CA SER A 47 8.80 6.66 -12.52
C SER A 47 8.23 5.25 -12.29
N LEU A 48 8.65 4.60 -11.22
CA LEU A 48 8.13 3.37 -10.65
C LEU A 48 6.69 3.56 -10.23
N SER A 49 6.34 4.71 -9.62
CA SER A 49 4.95 5.03 -9.29
C SER A 49 4.04 5.05 -10.51
N GLN A 50 4.52 5.52 -11.67
CA GLN A 50 3.75 5.50 -12.93
C GLN A 50 3.56 4.09 -13.49
N SER A 51 4.57 3.23 -13.40
CA SER A 51 4.46 1.82 -13.81
C SER A 51 3.51 1.03 -12.90
N GLN A 52 3.55 1.32 -11.59
CA GLN A 52 2.67 0.75 -10.59
C GLN A 52 1.25 1.26 -10.78
N LEU A 53 1.04 2.56 -11.00
CA LEU A 53 -0.23 3.18 -11.37
C LEU A 53 -0.84 2.50 -12.59
N ARG A 54 -0.09 2.30 -13.66
CA ARG A 54 -0.60 1.63 -14.86
C ARG A 54 -1.10 0.22 -14.56
N LYS A 55 -0.33 -0.58 -13.84
CA LYS A 55 -0.76 -1.93 -13.43
C LYS A 55 -1.94 -1.90 -12.48
N VAL A 56 -1.96 -0.95 -11.55
CA VAL A 56 -3.10 -0.71 -10.66
C VAL A 56 -4.32 -0.36 -11.48
N SER A 57 -4.26 0.58 -12.43
CA SER A 57 -5.39 0.95 -13.29
C SER A 57 -5.86 -0.18 -14.21
N GLU A 58 -4.94 -1.01 -14.72
CA GLU A 58 -5.28 -2.22 -15.49
C GLU A 58 -5.96 -3.30 -14.63
N THR A 59 -5.70 -3.30 -13.32
CA THR A 59 -6.22 -4.29 -12.37
C THR A 59 -7.22 -3.71 -11.38
N ALA A 60 -7.57 -2.44 -11.49
CA ALA A 60 -8.49 -1.76 -10.59
C ALA A 60 -9.89 -2.22 -10.96
N TYR A 61 -10.43 -3.09 -10.12
CA TYR A 61 -11.85 -3.40 -10.11
C TYR A 61 -12.54 -2.19 -9.51
N ASP A 62 -13.74 -1.83 -9.98
CA ASP A 62 -14.56 -0.69 -9.51
C ASP A 62 -14.80 -0.66 -7.98
N LEU A 63 -14.35 -1.68 -7.26
CA LEU A 63 -14.56 -1.91 -5.83
C LEU A 63 -13.28 -1.79 -4.98
N LEU A 64 -12.10 -1.61 -5.58
CA LEU A 64 -10.84 -1.43 -4.86
C LEU A 64 -10.35 0.01 -4.94
N ASP A 65 -10.08 0.61 -3.79
CA ASP A 65 -9.42 1.90 -3.70
C ASP A 65 -7.90 1.69 -3.56
N VAL A 66 -7.11 2.38 -4.36
CA VAL A 66 -5.64 2.28 -4.33
C VAL A 66 -5.04 3.66 -4.22
N VAL A 67 -4.32 3.88 -3.13
CA VAL A 67 -3.72 5.16 -2.77
C VAL A 67 -2.22 5.03 -2.84
N LEU A 68 -1.60 5.81 -3.73
CA LEU A 68 -0.15 5.97 -3.70
C LEU A 68 0.22 6.93 -2.57
N LEU A 69 1.10 6.48 -1.68
CA LEU A 69 1.68 7.38 -0.69
C LEU A 69 2.66 8.35 -1.38
N PRO A 70 2.91 9.53 -0.78
CA PRO A 70 3.95 10.43 -1.26
C PRO A 70 5.28 9.68 -1.44
N PRO A 71 6.01 9.93 -2.55
CA PRO A 71 7.30 9.30 -2.77
C PRO A 71 8.26 9.55 -1.61
N VAL A 72 8.96 8.50 -1.18
CA VAL A 72 9.96 8.58 -0.12
C VAL A 72 11.36 8.60 -0.72
N ASP A 73 12.17 9.58 -0.35
CA ASP A 73 13.57 9.68 -0.80
C ASP A 73 14.51 9.26 0.32
N VAL A 74 15.10 8.07 0.16
CA VAL A 74 16.12 7.50 1.05
C VAL A 74 17.51 7.56 0.43
N SER A 75 17.69 8.21 -0.73
CA SER A 75 18.98 8.24 -1.44
C SER A 75 20.13 8.81 -0.60
N GLY A 76 19.85 9.77 0.28
CA GLY A 76 20.82 10.33 1.22
C GLY A 76 21.23 9.41 2.38
N GLN A 77 20.53 8.28 2.56
CA GLN A 77 20.76 7.29 3.63
C GLN A 77 21.42 6.00 3.11
N ILE A 78 21.49 5.84 1.78
CA ILE A 78 21.94 4.61 1.10
C ILE A 78 23.38 4.75 0.64
N ASP A 79 24.17 3.71 0.89
CA ASP A 79 25.49 3.52 0.29
C ASP A 79 25.54 2.26 -0.61
N LYS A 80 26.69 2.02 -1.24
CA LYS A 80 26.89 0.86 -2.14
C LYS A 80 26.79 -0.50 -1.44
N THR A 81 26.84 -0.54 -0.11
CA THR A 81 26.78 -1.76 0.70
C THR A 81 25.39 -2.02 1.26
N THR A 82 24.51 -1.02 1.21
CA THR A 82 23.15 -1.10 1.75
C THR A 82 22.33 -2.08 0.91
N SER A 83 21.91 -3.17 1.55
CA SER A 83 21.12 -4.22 0.88
C SER A 83 19.76 -3.71 0.42
N ILE A 84 19.20 -4.27 -0.65
CA ILE A 84 17.86 -3.91 -1.13
C ILE A 84 16.78 -4.09 -0.05
N LEU A 85 16.92 -5.09 0.82
CA LEU A 85 15.99 -5.34 1.93
C LEU A 85 16.05 -4.20 2.95
N SER A 86 17.26 -3.71 3.26
CA SER A 86 17.46 -2.56 4.13
C SER A 86 16.90 -1.28 3.50
N GLN A 87 17.03 -1.11 2.18
CA GLN A 87 16.46 0.04 1.48
C GLN A 87 14.92 0.01 1.54
N ILE A 88 14.29 -1.14 1.35
CA ILE A 88 12.83 -1.33 1.47
C ILE A 88 12.36 -0.98 2.89
N ASP A 89 13.05 -1.50 3.92
CA ASP A 89 12.75 -1.23 5.33
C ASP A 89 12.83 0.27 5.66
N MET A 90 13.89 0.95 5.21
CA MET A 90 14.04 2.41 5.35
C MET A 90 12.88 3.17 4.67
N MET A 91 12.52 2.78 3.45
CA MET A 91 11.42 3.42 2.71
C MET A 91 10.07 3.25 3.42
N ILE A 92 9.81 2.09 4.01
CA ILE A 92 8.60 1.87 4.81
C ILE A 92 8.58 2.80 6.01
N HIS A 93 9.68 2.86 6.77
CA HIS A 93 9.78 3.71 7.96
C HIS A 93 9.51 5.19 7.63
N GLU A 94 10.09 5.69 6.54
CA GLU A 94 9.85 7.06 6.05
C GLU A 94 8.40 7.27 5.57
N ALA A 95 7.71 6.22 5.11
CA ALA A 95 6.33 6.29 4.64
C ALA A 95 5.29 6.24 5.77
N LEU A 96 5.64 5.77 6.97
CA LEU A 96 4.70 5.60 8.10
C LEU A 96 3.95 6.89 8.50
N PRO A 97 4.57 8.09 8.56
CA PRO A 97 3.85 9.32 8.84
C PRO A 97 2.78 9.64 7.81
N SER A 98 3.08 9.38 6.53
CA SER A 98 2.15 9.57 5.42
C SER A 98 1.00 8.56 5.47
N LEU A 99 1.30 7.28 5.73
CA LEU A 99 0.30 6.24 5.93
C LEU A 99 -0.64 6.60 7.09
N ARG A 100 -0.09 6.99 8.24
CA ARG A 100 -0.86 7.39 9.41
C ARG A 100 -1.77 8.56 9.09
N SER A 101 -1.25 9.58 8.41
CA SER A 101 -2.03 10.76 8.01
C SER A 101 -3.16 10.38 7.05
N ALA A 102 -2.88 9.50 6.08
CA ALA A 102 -3.88 9.02 5.13
C ALA A 102 -5.01 8.24 5.81
N ILE A 103 -4.67 7.34 6.76
CA ILE A 103 -5.66 6.58 7.53
C ILE A 103 -6.52 7.52 8.40
N LEU A 104 -5.91 8.51 9.05
CA LEU A 104 -6.62 9.49 9.89
C LEU A 104 -7.55 10.41 9.09
N ALA A 105 -7.27 10.61 7.80
CA ALA A 105 -8.11 11.42 6.90
C ALA A 105 -9.31 10.66 6.33
N MET A 106 -9.42 9.34 6.55
CA MET A 106 -10.51 8.53 6.01
C MET A 106 -11.83 8.80 6.74
N GLU A 107 -12.94 8.93 6.00
CA GLU A 107 -14.28 9.07 6.58
C GLU A 107 -14.70 7.84 7.40
N VAL A 108 -14.30 6.65 6.94
CA VAL A 108 -14.55 5.38 7.61
C VAL A 108 -13.20 4.77 7.98
N PRO A 109 -12.79 4.78 9.26
CA PRO A 109 -11.51 4.21 9.66
C PRO A 109 -11.50 2.68 9.44
N PRO A 110 -10.36 2.12 9.00
CA PRO A 110 -10.22 0.68 8.84
C PRO A 110 -10.26 -0.02 10.21
N ILE A 111 -10.85 -1.21 10.26
CA ILE A 111 -10.88 -2.08 11.45
C ILE A 111 -9.68 -3.03 11.50
N ALA A 112 -8.96 -3.16 10.39
CA ALA A 112 -7.79 -4.00 10.24
C ALA A 112 -6.79 -3.30 9.31
N LEU A 113 -5.51 -3.35 9.68
CA LEU A 113 -4.39 -2.98 8.83
C LEU A 113 -3.60 -4.27 8.55
N VAL A 114 -3.49 -4.64 7.28
CA VAL A 114 -2.72 -5.81 6.82
C VAL A 114 -1.44 -5.30 6.17
N VAL A 115 -0.31 -5.73 6.69
CA VAL A 115 1.02 -5.32 6.26
C VAL A 115 1.83 -6.54 5.81
N ASP A 116 2.82 -6.32 4.95
CA ASP A 116 3.81 -7.35 4.66
C ASP A 116 4.98 -7.33 5.66
N MET A 117 5.94 -8.22 5.47
CA MET A 117 7.05 -8.46 6.39
C MET A 117 8.01 -7.27 6.59
N PHE A 118 7.94 -6.23 5.74
CA PHE A 118 8.77 -5.03 5.88
C PHE A 118 8.08 -3.90 6.63
N ALA A 119 6.82 -4.08 7.02
CA ALA A 119 5.99 -3.05 7.64
C ALA A 119 5.37 -3.49 8.98
N THR A 120 6.05 -4.40 9.68
CA THR A 120 5.75 -4.82 11.06
C THR A 120 6.52 -4.01 12.08
#